data_AF-I6AZ99-F1
#
_entry.id   AF-I6AZ99-F1
#
_cell.length_a   1.000
_cell.length_b   1.000
_cell.length_c   1.000
_cell.angle_alpha   90.00
_cell.angle_beta   90.00
_cell.angle_gamma   90.00
#
_symmetry.space_group_name_H-M   'P 1'
#
loop_
_entity.id
_entity.type
_entity.pdbx_description
1 polymer ?
#
loop_
_entity_poly.entity_id
_entity_poly.type
_entity_poly.pdbx_seq_one_letter_code
_entity_poly.pdbx_strand_id
1 'polypeptide(L)'
;MLSALSPVSTSRLLAGGALPPSPPHSLAPSPPGIRRAAEQFEAIILRQLLAPALDSMAGGSLSGNSGPAGGAVYGYLLTDVLAQAMSQGGGFGFADIIEHQLSPKNPPPAAGKPQKHSQP
;
A
#
# COMPACT_ATOMS: atom_id res chain seq x y z
N MET A 1 -37.73 -9.56 53.09
CA MET A 1 -37.13 -8.22 53.30
C MET A 1 -35.87 -8.17 52.43
N LEU A 2 -35.95 -7.83 51.14
CA LEU A 2 -35.90 -6.50 50.49
C LEU A 2 -34.82 -5.53 51.02
N SER A 3 -34.04 -4.98 50.07
CA SER A 3 -33.02 -3.90 50.15
C SER A 3 -31.57 -4.34 50.43
N ALA A 4 -30.53 -3.89 49.72
CA ALA A 4 -30.42 -2.98 48.57
C ALA A 4 -29.10 -3.22 47.83
N LEU A 5 -29.14 -3.23 46.50
CA LEU A 5 -27.97 -3.13 45.63
C LEU A 5 -27.37 -1.73 45.81
N SER A 6 -26.11 -1.64 46.23
CA SER A 6 -25.38 -0.37 46.22
C SER A 6 -25.01 0.01 44.78
N PRO A 7 -25.29 1.24 44.32
CA PRO A 7 -24.79 1.70 43.04
C PRO A 7 -23.29 2.03 43.16
N VAL A 8 -22.46 1.41 42.32
CA VAL A 8 -21.09 1.89 42.10
C VAL A 8 -21.20 3.22 41.38
N SER A 9 -21.00 4.29 42.13
CA SER A 9 -20.97 5.65 41.60
C SER A 9 -19.64 5.83 40.89
N THR A 10 -19.59 5.55 39.59
CA THR A 10 -18.45 5.89 38.75
C THR A 10 -18.51 7.39 38.48
N SER A 11 -18.01 8.18 39.42
CA SER A 11 -17.83 9.62 39.27
C SER A 11 -16.95 9.90 38.05
N ARG A 12 -17.59 10.48 37.03
CA ARG A 12 -16.95 11.11 35.88
C ARG A 12 -16.11 12.28 36.38
N LEU A 13 -14.83 12.05 36.65
CA LEU A 13 -13.88 13.11 36.93
C LEU A 13 -13.41 13.72 35.61
N LEU A 14 -13.82 14.97 35.40
CA LEU A 14 -13.38 15.88 34.37
C LEU A 14 -11.88 16.18 34.60
N ALA A 15 -10.98 15.44 33.96
CA ALA A 15 -9.56 15.74 33.91
C ALA A 15 -9.19 16.14 32.47
N GLY A 16 -8.97 17.44 32.28
CA GLY A 16 -8.44 18.05 31.07
C GLY A 16 -6.99 17.64 30.84
N GLY A 17 -6.79 16.42 30.34
CA GLY A 17 -5.56 16.01 29.68
C GLY A 17 -5.78 16.14 28.18
N ALA A 18 -5.28 17.22 27.58
CA ALA A 18 -5.18 17.33 26.14
C ALA A 18 -4.47 16.07 25.61
N LEU A 19 -5.20 15.23 24.88
CA LEU A 19 -4.54 14.18 24.10
C LEU A 19 -3.50 14.90 23.21
N PRO A 20 -2.24 14.43 23.16
CA PRO A 20 -1.36 14.87 22.09
C PRO A 20 -2.11 14.64 20.76
N PRO A 21 -2.08 15.58 19.81
CA PRO A 21 -2.64 15.32 18.50
C PRO A 21 -1.89 14.10 17.96
N SER A 22 -2.58 12.96 17.88
CA SER A 22 -2.13 11.83 17.10
C SER A 22 -1.71 12.40 15.75
N PRO A 23 -0.50 12.09 15.24
CA PRO A 23 -0.18 12.48 13.88
C PRO A 23 -1.36 12.02 13.01
N PRO A 24 -1.93 12.88 12.15
CA PRO A 24 -2.87 12.40 11.18
C PRO A 24 -2.12 11.30 10.45
N HIS A 25 -2.56 10.06 10.62
CA HIS A 25 -2.25 9.04 9.63
C HIS A 25 -3.00 9.54 8.40
N SER A 26 -2.36 10.44 7.65
CA SER A 26 -2.87 10.90 6.38
C SER A 26 -2.87 9.67 5.49
N LEU A 27 -3.98 8.95 5.51
CA LEU A 27 -4.37 7.99 4.48
C LEU A 27 -4.61 8.70 3.14
N ALA A 28 -4.41 10.02 3.07
CA ALA A 28 -4.28 10.72 1.81
C ALA A 28 -3.13 10.06 1.03
N PRO A 29 -3.42 9.40 -0.10
CA PRO A 29 -2.40 8.72 -0.86
C PRO A 29 -1.37 9.76 -1.30
N SER A 30 -0.15 9.63 -0.79
CA SER A 30 0.95 10.48 -1.22
C SER A 30 1.28 10.13 -2.68
N PRO A 31 1.59 11.11 -3.54
CA PRO A 31 2.00 10.85 -4.92
C PRO A 31 3.07 9.75 -5.06
N PRO A 32 4.15 9.70 -4.25
CA PRO A 32 5.12 8.61 -4.32
C PRO A 32 4.55 7.24 -3.90
N GLY A 33 3.56 7.20 -3.00
CA GLY A 33 2.88 5.97 -2.61
C GLY A 33 2.00 5.39 -3.71
N ILE A 34 1.31 6.25 -4.47
CA ILE A 34 0.47 5.84 -5.61
C ILE A 34 1.34 5.18 -6.68
N ARG A 35 2.45 5.83 -7.05
CA ARG A 35 3.35 5.30 -8.08
C ARG A 35 3.93 3.94 -7.69
N ARG A 36 4.40 3.79 -6.44
CA ARG A 36 4.93 2.51 -5.97
C ARG A 36 3.88 1.39 -5.99
N ALA A 37 2.65 1.68 -5.57
CA ALA A 37 1.58 0.70 -5.63
C ALA A 37 1.22 0.33 -7.08
N ALA A 38 1.25 1.31 -7.98
CA ALA A 38 1.00 1.12 -9.41
C ALA A 38 2.08 0.24 -10.08
N GLU A 39 3.36 0.49 -9.77
CA GLU A 39 4.49 -0.37 -10.18
C GLU A 39 4.29 -1.80 -9.65
N GLN A 40 3.98 -1.97 -8.36
CA GLN A 40 3.75 -3.30 -7.78
C GLN A 40 2.60 -4.07 -8.45
N PHE A 41 1.52 -3.38 -8.81
CA PHE A 41 0.40 -3.97 -9.53
C PHE A 41 0.82 -4.46 -10.92
N GLU A 42 1.56 -3.62 -11.66
CA GLU A 42 2.09 -3.98 -12.98
C GLU A 42 3.05 -5.17 -12.90
N ALA A 43 3.91 -5.22 -11.88
CA ALA A 43 4.81 -6.36 -11.66
C ALA A 43 4.03 -7.68 -11.49
N ILE A 44 2.89 -7.68 -10.78
CA ILE A 44 2.07 -8.89 -10.63
C ILE A 44 1.54 -9.36 -11.99
N ILE A 45 1.04 -8.44 -12.82
CA ILE A 45 0.56 -8.76 -14.17
C ILE A 45 1.69 -9.33 -15.02
N LEU A 46 2.85 -8.69 -14.98
CA LEU A 46 4.04 -9.14 -15.70
C LEU A 46 4.44 -10.55 -15.29
N ARG A 47 4.42 -10.89 -13.99
CA ARG A 47 4.70 -12.27 -13.54
C ARG A 47 3.71 -13.26 -14.13
N GLN A 48 2.43 -12.93 -14.19
CA GLN A 48 1.40 -13.83 -14.75
C GLN A 48 1.54 -14.01 -16.27
N LEU A 49 1.99 -12.99 -16.99
CA LEU A 49 2.28 -13.10 -18.43
C LEU A 49 3.59 -13.83 -18.71
N LEU A 50 4.62 -13.57 -17.90
CA LEU A 50 5.97 -14.10 -18.09
C LEU A 50 6.08 -15.55 -17.66
N ALA A 51 5.44 -15.96 -16.56
CA ALA A 51 5.56 -17.31 -16.03
C ALA A 51 5.25 -18.41 -17.07
N PRO A 52 4.15 -18.37 -17.84
CA PRO A 52 3.87 -19.39 -18.86
C PRO A 52 4.87 -19.36 -20.02
N ALA A 53 5.36 -18.18 -20.40
CA ALA A 53 6.31 -18.01 -21.50
C ALA A 53 7.69 -18.57 -21.13
N LEU A 54 8.18 -18.23 -19.93
CA LEU A 54 9.45 -18.76 -19.43
C LEU A 54 9.38 -20.27 -19.22
N ASP A 55 8.26 -20.78 -18.67
CA ASP A 55 8.10 -22.21 -18.47
C ASP A 55 8.06 -22.99 -19.79
N SER A 56 7.38 -22.45 -20.80
CA SER A 56 7.37 -23.01 -22.15
C SER A 56 8.77 -23.02 -22.78
N MET A 57 9.53 -21.92 -22.65
CA MET A 57 10.91 -21.84 -23.15
C MET A 57 11.86 -22.82 -22.46
N ALA A 58 11.66 -23.07 -21.17
CA ALA A 58 12.45 -24.01 -20.39
C ALA A 58 11.94 -25.46 -20.49
N GLY A 59 10.98 -25.74 -21.38
CA GLY A 59 10.44 -27.09 -21.59
C GLY A 59 9.79 -27.68 -20.34
N GLY A 60 9.16 -26.86 -19.49
CA GLY A 60 8.55 -27.29 -18.22
C GLY A 60 9.55 -27.55 -17.08
N SER A 61 10.84 -27.27 -17.28
CA SER A 61 11.88 -27.46 -16.25
C SER A 61 11.81 -26.39 -15.15
N LEU A 62 11.27 -25.21 -15.45
CA LEU A 62 11.09 -24.11 -14.49
C LEU A 62 9.85 -24.27 -13.61
N SER A 63 8.90 -25.15 -13.94
CA SER A 63 7.65 -25.35 -13.16
C SER A 63 7.63 -26.63 -12.32
N GLY A 64 8.63 -27.52 -12.46
CA GLY A 64 8.84 -28.62 -11.50
C GLY A 64 8.69 -30.05 -12.05
N ASN A 65 8.74 -30.25 -13.37
CA ASN A 65 8.64 -31.60 -13.95
C ASN A 65 9.97 -32.39 -14.01
N SER A 66 11.08 -31.86 -13.49
CA SER A 66 12.41 -32.51 -13.50
C SER A 66 13.18 -32.38 -12.17
N GLY A 67 12.67 -32.99 -11.09
CA GLY A 67 13.44 -33.22 -9.84
C GLY A 67 13.59 -32.01 -8.89
N PRO A 68 14.09 -32.23 -7.66
CA PRO A 68 13.52 -31.68 -6.42
C PRO A 68 13.71 -30.18 -6.25
N ALA A 69 12.59 -29.45 -6.16
CA ALA A 69 12.39 -28.11 -5.61
C ALA A 69 13.23 -26.91 -6.14
N GLY A 70 14.45 -27.10 -6.63
CA GLY A 70 15.37 -26.01 -6.98
C GLY A 70 15.00 -25.28 -8.27
N GLY A 71 14.60 -26.02 -9.32
CA GLY A 71 14.24 -25.43 -10.62
C GLY A 71 13.01 -24.54 -10.55
N ALA A 72 11.99 -24.99 -9.81
CA ALA A 72 10.76 -24.24 -9.57
C ALA A 72 10.99 -22.94 -8.77
N VAL A 73 11.81 -23.01 -7.73
CA VAL A 73 12.15 -21.83 -6.93
C VAL A 73 12.97 -20.83 -7.75
N TYR A 74 13.96 -21.29 -8.52
CA TYR A 74 14.74 -20.41 -9.38
C TYR A 74 13.91 -19.79 -10.50
N GLY A 75 13.02 -20.56 -11.14
CA GLY A 75 12.09 -20.06 -12.14
C GLY A 75 11.17 -18.97 -11.60
N TYR A 76 10.66 -19.15 -10.38
CA TYR A 76 9.88 -18.13 -9.69
C TYR A 76 10.69 -16.87 -9.41
N LEU A 77 11.89 -17.00 -8.84
CA LEU A 77 12.76 -15.85 -8.54
C LEU A 77 13.17 -15.08 -9.80
N LEU A 78 13.49 -15.80 -10.87
CA LEU A 78 13.80 -15.19 -12.17
C LEU A 78 12.60 -14.40 -12.71
N THR A 79 11.41 -15.02 -12.69
CA THR A 79 10.17 -14.38 -13.13
C THR A 79 9.88 -13.14 -12.30
N ASP A 80 10.08 -13.22 -10.99
CA ASP A 80 9.86 -12.12 -10.08
C ASP A 80 10.80 -10.93 -10.36
N VAL A 81 12.11 -11.19 -10.42
CA VAL A 81 13.11 -10.15 -10.71
C VAL A 81 12.87 -9.51 -12.09
N LEU A 82 12.57 -10.32 -13.10
CA LEU A 82 12.30 -9.81 -14.45
C LEU A 82 11.04 -8.93 -14.47
N ALA A 83 9.95 -9.39 -13.88
CA ALA A 83 8.72 -8.62 -13.80
C ALA A 83 8.90 -7.31 -13.02
N GLN A 84 9.67 -7.33 -11.94
CA GLN A 84 9.94 -6.14 -11.13
C GLN A 84 10.85 -5.15 -11.87
N ALA A 85 11.88 -5.64 -12.57
CA ALA A 85 12.75 -4.80 -13.39
C ALA A 85 11.98 -4.17 -14.56
N MET A 86 11.11 -4.93 -15.23
CA MET A 86 10.26 -4.42 -16.30
C MET A 86 9.27 -3.38 -15.78
N SER A 87 8.60 -3.65 -14.66
CA SER A 87 7.67 -2.68 -14.05
C SER A 87 8.36 -1.35 -13.70
N GLN A 88 9.56 -1.40 -13.11
CA GLN A 88 10.32 -0.19 -12.77
C GLN A 88 10.90 0.53 -14.00
N GLY A 89 11.20 -0.23 -15.06
CA GLY A 89 11.76 0.28 -16.32
C GLY A 89 10.72 0.78 -17.33
N GLY A 90 9.43 0.75 -17.01
CA GLY A 90 8.35 1.24 -17.90
C GLY A 90 7.68 0.16 -18.77
N GLY A 91 7.62 -1.08 -18.29
CA GLY A 91 7.17 -2.30 -18.98
C GLY A 91 6.04 -2.11 -19.99
N PHE A 92 4.80 -2.02 -19.52
CA PHE A 92 3.61 -1.72 -20.31
C PHE A 92 3.08 -0.29 -20.09
N GLY A 93 3.58 0.41 -19.07
CA GLY A 93 3.17 1.78 -18.74
C GLY A 93 1.83 1.85 -17.97
N PHE A 94 1.37 0.72 -17.42
CA PHE A 94 0.18 0.72 -16.58
C PHE A 94 0.39 1.51 -15.29
N ALA A 95 1.61 1.49 -14.75
CA ALA A 95 1.95 2.30 -13.58
C ALA A 95 1.66 3.79 -13.81
N ASP A 96 2.06 4.32 -14.96
CA ASP A 96 1.83 5.73 -15.32
C ASP A 96 0.34 6.05 -15.48
N ILE A 97 -0.42 5.17 -16.13
CA ILE A 97 -1.87 5.35 -16.30
C ILE A 97 -2.57 5.37 -14.94
N ILE A 98 -2.24 4.42 -14.06
CA ILE A 98 -2.81 4.32 -12.71
C ILE A 98 -2.43 5.54 -11.87
N GLU A 99 -1.17 5.98 -11.94
CA GLU A 99 -0.71 7.21 -11.27
C GLU A 99 -1.51 8.42 -11.74
N HIS A 100 -1.74 8.58 -13.04
CA HIS A 100 -2.54 9.69 -13.58
C HIS A 100 -4.01 9.66 -13.17
N GLN A 101 -4.62 8.48 -13.04
CA GLN A 101 -6.02 8.36 -12.63
C GLN A 101 -6.23 8.55 -11.13
N LEU A 102 -5.25 8.14 -10.31
CA LEU A 102 -5.31 8.25 -8.85
C LEU A 102 -4.74 9.57 -8.33
N SER A 103 -3.99 10.30 -9.16
CA SER A 103 -3.52 11.65 -8.84
C SER A 103 -4.71 12.60 -8.63
N PRO A 104 -4.80 13.28 -7.46
CA PRO A 104 -5.91 14.20 -7.20
C PRO A 104 -5.98 15.30 -8.25
N LYS A 105 -7.07 15.34 -9.02
CA LYS A 105 -7.34 16.38 -10.04
C LYS A 105 -7.54 17.78 -9.43
N ASN A 106 -7.66 17.89 -8.10
CA ASN A 106 -7.72 19.14 -7.37
C ASN A 106 -7.21 18.89 -5.93
N PRO A 107 -6.03 19.37 -5.53
CA PRO A 107 -5.64 19.31 -4.12
C PRO A 107 -6.65 20.15 -3.30
N PRO A 108 -7.19 19.63 -2.18
CA PRO A 108 -8.05 20.43 -1.32
C PRO A 108 -7.27 21.68 -0.88
N PRO A 109 -7.91 22.88 -0.85
CA PRO A 109 -7.25 24.10 -0.40
C PRO A 109 -6.69 23.85 0.99
N ALA A 110 -5.37 23.98 1.11
CA ALA A 110 -4.63 23.73 2.35
C ALA A 110 -5.29 24.48 3.50
N ALA A 111 -5.87 23.73 4.43
CA ALA A 111 -6.48 24.26 5.63
C ALA A 111 -5.41 24.96 6.49
N GLY A 112 -5.65 26.24 6.78
CA GLY A 112 -5.14 26.93 7.96
C GLY A 112 -3.67 27.33 7.95
N LYS A 113 -3.33 28.43 7.26
CA LYS A 113 -2.26 29.29 7.76
C LYS A 113 -2.81 30.06 8.98
N PRO A 114 -2.18 30.02 10.16
CA PRO A 114 -2.66 30.78 11.32
C PRO A 114 -2.60 32.26 10.99
N GLN A 115 -3.78 32.87 10.87
CA GLN A 115 -3.90 34.33 10.82
C GLN A 115 -3.43 34.85 12.18
N LYS A 116 -2.18 35.28 12.23
CA LYS A 116 -1.67 36.13 13.31
C LYS A 116 -2.44 37.45 13.19
N HIS A 117 -3.60 37.51 13.83
CA HIS A 117 -4.31 38.75 14.09
C HIS A 117 -3.51 39.52 15.14
N SER A 118 -2.44 40.15 14.67
CA SER A 118 -1.87 41.32 15.31
C SER A 118 -2.74 42.49 14.90
N GLN A 119 -3.57 42.99 15.80
CA GLN A 119 -4.00 44.37 15.73
C GLN A 119 -4.08 45.01 17.13
N PRO A 120 -3.88 46.33 17.18
CA PRO A 120 -3.22 47.09 18.25
C PRO A 120 -4.09 47.40 19.47
#